data_AF-A0A7Y3NEQ2-F1
#
_entry.id   AF-A0A7Y3NEQ2-F1
#
_cell.length_a   1.000
_cell.length_b   1.000
_cell.length_c   1.000
_cell.angle_alpha   90.00
_cell.angle_beta   90.00
_cell.angle_gamma   90.00
#
_symmetry.space_group_name_H-M   'P 1'
#
loop_
_entity.id
_entity.type
_entity.pdbx_description
1 polymer ?
#
loop_
_entity_poly.entity_id
_entity_poly.type
_entity_poly.pdbx_seq_one_letter_code
_entity_poly.pdbx_strand_id
1 'polypeptide(L)' 'MHPDLYAAALQLLHEGAVIIEMTAAPSTYRIALGHDSVPIPGHVVQQLVAHRKIHAVCQVSGKRRFVLR' A
#
# COMPACT_ATOMS: atom_id res chain seq x y z
N MET A 1 3.26 16.41 8.08
CA MET A 1 3.49 14.95 8.23
C MET A 1 2.29 14.38 8.97
N HIS A 2 1.58 13.39 8.43
CA HIS A 2 0.54 12.67 9.17
C HIS A 2 1.17 11.36 9.71
N PRO A 3 1.81 11.38 10.89
CA PRO A 3 2.44 10.18 11.47
C PRO A 3 1.44 9.03 11.64
N ASP A 4 0.15 9.35 11.83
CA ASP A 4 -0.93 8.38 12.04
C ASP A 4 -1.15 7.45 10.84
N LEU A 5 -1.11 7.97 9.62
CA LEU A 5 -1.39 7.16 8.42
C LEU A 5 -0.25 6.20 8.08
N TYR A 6 0.99 6.60 8.34
CA TYR A 6 2.14 5.71 8.16
C TYR A 6 2.08 4.55 9.15
N ALA A 7 1.86 4.85 10.43
CA ALA A 7 1.76 3.83 11.48
C ALA A 7 0.57 2.89 11.25
N ALA A 8 -0.61 3.44 10.91
CA ALA A 8 -1.79 2.65 10.62
C ALA A 8 -1.61 1.74 9.39
N ALA A 9 -1.02 2.27 8.30
CA ALA A 9 -0.73 1.46 7.12
C ALA A 9 0.25 0.31 7.45
N LEU A 10 1.27 0.59 8.26
CA LEU A 10 2.23 -0.42 8.71
C LEU A 10 1.56 -1.48 9.58
N GLN A 11 0.68 -1.09 10.50
CA GLN A 11 -0.06 -2.03 11.35
C GLN A 11 -0.95 -2.95 10.51
N LEU A 12 -1.71 -2.39 9.56
CA LEU A 12 -2.52 -3.18 8.63
C LEU A 12 -1.68 -4.15 7.81
N LEU A 13 -0.52 -3.72 7.31
CA LEU A 13 0.42 -4.58 6.59
C LEU A 13 0.92 -5.74 7.47
N HIS A 14 1.15 -5.51 8.77
CA HIS A 14 1.47 -6.58 9.73
C HIS A 14 0.32 -7.55 9.96
N GLU A 15 -0.94 -7.10 9.86
CA GLU A 15 -2.14 -7.96 9.92
C GLU A 15 -2.41 -8.72 8.60
N GLY A 16 -1.54 -8.58 7.60
CA GLY A 16 -1.66 -9.27 6.31
C GLY A 16 -2.36 -8.45 5.23
N ALA A 17 -2.52 -7.14 5.42
CA ALA A 17 -3.02 -6.28 4.36
C ALA A 17 -2.04 -6.20 3.18
N VAL A 18 -2.58 -5.83 2.02
CA VAL A 18 -1.81 -5.64 0.78
C VAL A 18 -2.10 -4.26 0.20
N ILE A 19 -1.08 -3.61 -0.36
CA ILE A 19 -1.25 -2.34 -1.06
C ILE A 19 -1.38 -2.63 -2.55
N ILE A 20 -2.36 -2.01 -3.20
CA ILE A 20 -2.68 -2.17 -4.61
C ILE A 20 -2.57 -0.80 -5.29
N GLU A 21 -1.69 -0.70 -6.29
CA GLU A 21 -1.65 0.44 -7.22
C GLU A 21 -2.75 0.25 -8.27
N MET A 22 -3.62 1.24 -8.39
CA MET A 22 -4.63 1.34 -9.42
C MET A 22 -4.10 2.24 -10.55
N THR A 23 -4.24 1.76 -11.78
CA THR A 23 -3.67 2.34 -13.00
C THR A 23 -4.41 3.56 -13.55
N ALA A 24 -5.45 4.05 -12.88
CA ALA A 24 -6.10 5.30 -13.26
C ALA A 24 -5.14 6.45 -12.97
N ALA A 25 -4.72 7.23 -13.98
CA ALA A 25 -3.89 8.41 -13.78
C ALA A 25 -4.74 9.53 -13.14
N PRO A 26 -4.29 10.17 -12.03
CA PRO A 26 -3.06 9.91 -11.29
C PRO A 26 -3.11 8.61 -10.47
N SER A 27 -2.01 7.83 -10.47
CA SER A 27 -1.93 6.53 -9.78
C SER A 27 -2.50 6.60 -8.36
N THR A 28 -3.59 5.87 -8.13
CA THR A 28 -4.24 5.79 -6.81
C THR A 28 -3.81 4.52 -6.11
N TYR A 29 -3.59 4.59 -4.80
CA TYR A 29 -3.20 3.44 -4.00
C TYR A 29 -4.33 3.08 -3.04
N ARG A 30 -4.54 1.79 -2.83
CA ARG A 30 -5.47 1.28 -1.81
C ARG A 30 -4.75 0.26 -0.95
N ILE A 31 -5.03 0.25 0.34
CA ILE A 31 -4.68 -0.87 1.22
C ILE A 31 -5.91 -1.76 1.39
N ALA A 32 -5.73 -3.06 1.28
CA ALA A 32 -6.81 -4.05 1.36
C ALA A 32 -6.48 -5.11 2.41
N LEU A 33 -7.42 -5.39 3.31
CA LEU A 33 -7.35 -6.44 4.32
C LEU A 33 -8.62 -7.27 4.23
N GLY A 34 -8.52 -8.54 3.84
CA GLY A 34 -9.69 -9.38 3.57
C GLY A 34 -10.57 -8.81 2.45
N HIS A 35 -11.83 -8.52 2.76
CA HIS A 35 -12.81 -7.93 1.83
C HIS A 35 -12.83 -6.40 1.84
N ASP A 36 -12.20 -5.79 2.84
CA ASP A 36 -12.18 -4.34 3.01
C ASP A 36 -11.01 -3.71 2.25
N SER A 37 -11.25 -2.55 1.65
CA SER A 37 -10.19 -1.75 1.05
C SER A 37 -10.44 -0.27 1.22
N VAL A 38 -9.40 0.48 1.56
CA VAL A 38 -9.47 1.94 1.75
C VAL A 38 -8.39 2.64 0.91
N PRO A 39 -8.68 3.84 0.39
CA PRO A 39 -7.69 4.64 -0.32
C PRO A 39 -6.57 5.06 0.64
N ILE A 40 -5.32 4.98 0.17
CA ILE A 40 -4.16 5.50 0.89
C ILE A 40 -3.41 6.51 0.03
N PRO A 41 -2.87 7.57 0.63
CA PRO A 41 -2.08 8.55 -0.12
C PRO A 41 -0.80 7.93 -0.69
N GLY A 42 -0.45 8.32 -1.91
CA GLY A 42 0.77 7.83 -2.57
C GLY A 42 2.05 8.16 -1.80
N HIS A 43 2.10 9.27 -1.05
CA HIS A 43 3.27 9.62 -0.23
C HIS A 43 3.52 8.59 0.89
N VAL A 44 2.47 7.98 1.46
CA VAL A 44 2.62 6.92 2.48
C VAL A 44 3.26 5.68 1.87
N VAL A 45 2.83 5.30 0.66
CA VAL A 45 3.42 4.17 -0.08
C VAL A 45 4.89 4.44 -0.40
N GLN A 46 5.21 5.65 -0.87
CA GLN A 46 6.59 6.06 -1.15
C GLN A 46 7.46 6.00 0.11
N GLN A 47 6.95 6.42 1.27
CA GLN A 47 7.66 6.31 2.54
C GLN A 47 7.88 4.85 2.95
N LEU A 48 6.88 3.98 2.81
CA LEU A 48 7.01 2.55 3.11
C LEU A 48 8.04 1.85 2.22
N VAL A 49 8.10 2.22 0.94
CA VAL A 49 9.14 1.75 0.00
C VAL A 49 10.52 2.30 0.39
N ALA A 50 10.63 3.61 0.65
CA ALA A 50 11.89 4.25 1.05
C ALA A 50 12.44 3.66 2.35
N HIS A 51 11.58 3.34 3.31
CA HIS A 51 11.92 2.68 4.58
C HIS A 51 12.07 1.15 4.45
N ARG A 52 11.98 0.59 3.24
CA ARG A 52 12.10 -0.85 2.92
C ARG A 52 11.13 -1.75 3.69
N LYS A 53 9.96 -1.24 4.08
CA LYS A 53 8.92 -2.00 4.80
C LYS A 53 8.10 -2.89 3.88
N ILE A 54 7.95 -2.50 2.61
CA ILE A 54 7.17 -3.24 1.62
C ILE A 54 8.01 -3.50 0.37
N HIS A 55 7.61 -4.51 -0.40
CA HIS A 55 8.18 -4.82 -1.70
C HIS A 55 7.08 -5.14 -2.70
N ALA A 56 7.33 -4.87 -3.98
CA ALA A 56 6.40 -5.22 -5.06
C ALA A 56 6.50 -6.71 -5.36
N VAL A 57 5.36 -7.41 -5.41
CA VAL A 57 5.32 -8.87 -5.59
C VAL A 57 4.83 -9.32 -6.95
N CYS A 58 3.80 -8.69 -7.52
CA CYS A 58 3.25 -9.08 -8.82
C CYS A 58 2.55 -7.91 -9.51
N GLN A 59 2.62 -7.89 -10.85
CA GLN A 59 1.68 -7.17 -11.73
C GLN A 59 0.63 -8.17 -12.22
N VAL A 60 -0.46 -8.35 -11.49
CA VAL A 60 -1.60 -9.13 -12.01
C VAL A 60 -2.57 -8.15 -12.66
N SER A 61 -2.85 -8.35 -13.95
CA SER A 61 -3.77 -7.51 -14.75
C SER A 61 -3.40 -6.01 -14.75
N GLY A 62 -2.10 -5.68 -14.78
CA GLY A 62 -1.61 -4.30 -14.84
C GLY A 62 -1.58 -3.57 -13.49
N LYS A 63 -2.09 -4.17 -12.41
CA LYS A 63 -2.07 -3.57 -11.06
C LYS A 63 -0.84 -4.05 -10.30
N ARG A 64 0.01 -3.13 -9.84
CA ARG A 64 1.14 -3.47 -8.96
C ARG A 64 0.64 -3.71 -7.54
N ARG A 65 1.06 -4.83 -6.95
CA ARG A 65 0.79 -5.15 -5.55
C ARG A 65 2.07 -5.03 -4.73
N PHE A 66 1.96 -4.43 -3.54
CA PHE A 66 3.02 -4.35 -2.55
C PHE A 66 2.57 -5.07 -1.27
N VAL A 67 3.47 -5.84 -0.68
CA VAL A 67 3.23 -6.56 0.57
C VAL A 67 4.36 -6.28 1.55
N LEU A 68 4.12 -6.58 2.83
CA LEU A 68 5.15 -6.49 3.87
C LEU A 68 6.36 -7.35 3.48
N ARG A 69 7.56 -6.81 3.67
CA ARG A 69 8.82 -7.54 3.47
C ARG A 69 9.06 -8.57 4.57
#